data_AF-A0A917DW54-F1
#
_entry.id   AF-A0A917DW54-F1
#
_cell.length_a   1.000
_cell.length_b   1.000
_cell.length_c   1.000
_cell.angle_alpha   90.00
_cell.angle_beta   90.00
_cell.angle_gamma   90.00
#
_symmetry.space_group_name_H-M   'P 1'
#
loop_
_entity.id
_entity.type
_entity.pdbx_description
1 polymer ?
#
loop_
_entity_poly.entity_id
_entity_poly.type
_entity_poly.pdbx_seq_one_letter_code
_entity_poly.pdbx_strand_id
1 'polypeptide(L)'
;MLHDFAHERQQVLLRQRNMFALTTAGLAVALVVATGLAMTRAREVVLLPTLERPLTVSSAGVEADYLELVTRDVALMLLNRSPEGLDYWMETILDVADPAHRGKLKADLVKIVAEQRGSDVSQAFVITQMTVDPKGLSSEVSGKLKTFVGSQVIASDERRFRLTWTYRGLRLALAGFAQISTDKDQKEAG
;
A
#
# COMPACT_ATOMS: atom_id res chain seq x y z
N MET A 1 15.00 -65.77 -36.38
CA MET A 1 14.70 -65.71 -34.94
C MET A 1 15.48 -64.63 -34.20
N LEU A 2 16.82 -64.63 -34.09
CA LEU A 2 17.55 -63.52 -33.42
C LEU A 2 17.49 -62.16 -34.17
N HIS A 3 17.45 -62.19 -35.50
CA HIS A 3 17.35 -60.98 -36.33
C HIS A 3 15.96 -60.32 -36.25
N ASP A 4 14.89 -61.11 -36.07
CA ASP A 4 13.52 -60.59 -35.98
C ASP A 4 13.29 -59.81 -34.68
N PHE A 5 13.86 -60.29 -33.56
CA PHE A 5 13.82 -59.58 -32.26
C PHE A 5 14.58 -58.25 -32.28
N ALA A 6 15.64 -58.13 -33.08
CA ALA A 6 16.39 -56.88 -33.22
C ALA A 6 15.58 -55.83 -34.00
N HIS A 7 14.87 -56.25 -35.06
CA HIS A 7 14.03 -55.37 -35.87
C HIS A 7 12.81 -54.86 -35.10
N GLU A 8 12.14 -55.69 -34.31
CA GLU A 8 11.01 -55.24 -33.47
C GLU A 8 11.44 -54.23 -32.39
N ARG A 9 12.56 -54.50 -31.69
CA ARG A 9 13.10 -53.54 -30.70
C ARG A 9 13.47 -52.21 -31.33
N GLN A 10 14.04 -52.23 -32.54
CA GLN A 10 14.41 -51.02 -33.27
C GLN A 10 13.17 -50.21 -33.69
N GLN A 11 12.07 -50.86 -34.07
CA GLN A 11 10.80 -50.18 -34.39
C GLN A 11 10.14 -49.56 -33.16
N VAL A 12 10.17 -50.23 -32.01
CA VAL A 12 9.63 -49.67 -30.75
C VAL A 12 10.42 -48.43 -30.32
N LEU A 13 11.75 -48.47 -30.41
CA LEU A 13 12.61 -47.32 -30.09
C LEU A 13 12.35 -46.13 -31.03
N LEU A 14 12.13 -46.39 -32.33
CA LEU A 14 11.78 -45.34 -33.30
C LEU A 14 10.41 -44.71 -33.02
N ARG A 15 9.41 -45.52 -32.64
CA ARG A 15 8.08 -45.02 -32.24
C ARG A 15 8.15 -44.20 -30.95
N GLN A 16 8.91 -44.66 -29.95
CA GLN A 16 9.13 -43.91 -28.71
C GLN A 16 9.84 -42.58 -28.98
N ARG A 17 10.88 -42.57 -29.82
CA ARG A 17 11.58 -41.34 -30.23
C ARG A 17 10.64 -40.36 -30.93
N ASN A 18 9.83 -40.84 -31.88
CA ASN A 18 8.90 -39.98 -32.60
C ASN A 18 7.79 -39.45 -31.68
N MET A 19 7.32 -40.27 -30.73
CA MET A 19 6.37 -39.84 -29.71
C MET A 19 6.98 -38.76 -28.81
N PHE A 20 8.21 -38.95 -28.32
CA PHE A 20 8.91 -37.93 -27.52
C PHE A 20 9.20 -36.65 -28.31
N ALA A 21 9.53 -36.76 -29.60
CA ALA A 21 9.71 -35.60 -30.47
C ALA A 21 8.40 -34.82 -30.64
N LEU A 22 7.27 -35.51 -30.83
CA LEU A 22 5.95 -34.89 -30.94
C LEU A 22 5.51 -34.23 -29.63
N THR A 23 5.68 -34.89 -28.49
CA THR A 23 5.32 -34.31 -27.19
C THR A 23 6.18 -33.09 -26.87
N THR A 24 7.48 -33.14 -27.18
CA THR A 24 8.40 -32.01 -26.96
C THR A 24 8.04 -30.83 -27.87
N ALA A 25 7.72 -31.09 -29.14
CA ALA A 25 7.27 -30.06 -30.06
C ALA A 25 5.95 -29.43 -29.58
N GLY A 26 4.99 -30.23 -29.12
CA GLY A 26 3.74 -29.75 -28.54
C GLY A 26 3.96 -28.87 -27.31
N LEU A 27 4.84 -29.27 -26.39
CA LEU A 27 5.19 -28.47 -25.21
C LEU A 27 5.91 -27.17 -25.59
N ALA A 28 6.78 -27.19 -26.60
CA ALA A 28 7.46 -25.99 -27.08
C ALA A 28 6.47 -24.97 -27.65
N VAL A 29 5.50 -25.43 -28.46
CA VAL A 29 4.42 -24.57 -28.99
C VAL A 29 3.57 -24.02 -27.86
N ALA A 30 3.17 -24.86 -26.90
CA ALA A 30 2.39 -24.42 -25.74
C ALA A 30 3.14 -23.34 -24.93
N LEU A 31 4.46 -23.49 -24.75
CA LEU A 31 5.29 -22.51 -24.06
C LEU A 31 5.33 -21.17 -24.81
N VAL A 32 5.53 -21.19 -26.13
CA VAL A 32 5.54 -19.96 -26.96
C VAL A 32 4.19 -19.25 -26.92
N VAL A 33 3.10 -20.00 -26.96
CA VAL A 33 1.74 -19.43 -26.86
C VAL A 33 1.51 -18.84 -25.47
N ALA A 34 1.90 -19.55 -24.41
CA ALA A 34 1.76 -19.08 -23.03
C ALA A 34 2.59 -17.80 -22.77
N THR A 35 3.82 -17.71 -23.28
CA THR A 35 4.65 -16.52 -23.16
C THR A 35 4.12 -15.36 -23.99
N GLY A 36 3.64 -15.62 -25.21
CA GLY A 36 2.97 -14.62 -26.04
C GLY A 36 1.73 -14.03 -25.35
N LEU A 37 0.85 -14.89 -24.81
CA LEU A 37 -0.32 -14.47 -24.04
C LEU A 37 0.07 -13.67 -22.79
N ALA A 38 1.11 -14.10 -22.07
CA ALA A 38 1.61 -13.37 -20.90
C ALA A 38 2.13 -11.97 -21.26
N MET A 39 2.78 -11.80 -22.42
CA MET A 39 3.23 -10.49 -22.92
C MET A 39 2.07 -9.58 -23.33
N THR A 40 0.95 -10.13 -23.80
CA THR A 40 -0.22 -9.34 -24.21
C THR A 40 -1.09 -8.85 -23.05
N ARG A 41 -0.77 -9.17 -21.80
CA ARG A 41 -1.54 -8.66 -20.65
C ARG A 41 -1.55 -7.14 -20.68
N ALA A 42 -2.74 -6.56 -20.87
CA ALA A 42 -2.95 -5.14 -20.83
C ALA A 42 -2.49 -4.59 -19.49
N ARG A 43 -1.54 -3.64 -19.53
CA ARG A 43 -1.20 -2.84 -18.36
C ARG A 43 -2.27 -1.76 -18.25
N GLU A 44 -3.13 -1.86 -17.25
CA GLU A 44 -4.04 -0.76 -16.92
C GLU A 44 -3.22 0.34 -16.27
N VAL A 45 -3.15 1.50 -16.93
CA VAL A 45 -2.49 2.70 -16.41
C VAL A 45 -3.59 3.66 -15.98
N VAL A 46 -3.72 3.86 -14.67
CA VAL A 46 -4.61 4.88 -14.12
C VAL A 46 -3.88 6.21 -14.15
N LEU A 47 -4.37 7.13 -14.99
CA LEU A 47 -3.83 8.49 -15.05
C LEU A 47 -4.44 9.29 -13.91
N LEU A 48 -3.59 9.82 -13.03
CA LEU A 48 -3.99 10.82 -12.05
C LEU A 48 -3.71 12.21 -12.63
N PRO A 49 -4.72 13.08 -12.76
CA PRO A 49 -4.57 14.37 -13.44
C PRO A 49 -3.58 15.32 -12.76
N THR A 50 -3.24 15.06 -11.50
CA THR A 50 -2.34 15.89 -10.69
C THR A 50 -0.89 15.41 -10.69
N LEU A 51 -0.57 14.31 -11.38
CA LEU A 51 0.77 13.74 -11.42
C LEU A 51 1.40 13.92 -12.80
N GLU A 52 2.66 14.37 -12.81
CA GLU A 52 3.44 14.54 -14.05
C GLU A 52 3.88 13.19 -14.65
N ARG A 53 3.85 12.11 -13.86
CA ARG A 53 4.31 10.77 -14.25
C ARG A 53 3.25 9.71 -13.94
N PRO A 54 3.10 8.68 -14.80
CA PRO A 54 2.28 7.52 -14.48
C PRO A 54 2.78 6.83 -13.22
N LEU A 55 1.88 6.56 -12.27
CA LEU A 55 2.20 5.74 -11.11
C LEU A 55 2.23 4.27 -11.51
N THR A 56 3.30 3.56 -11.13
CA THR A 56 3.34 2.12 -11.30
C THR A 56 3.33 1.42 -9.95
N VAL A 57 2.49 0.39 -9.83
CA VAL A 57 2.42 -0.47 -8.66
C VAL A 57 2.96 -1.83 -9.08
N SER A 58 3.99 -2.31 -8.40
CA SER A 58 4.65 -3.57 -8.73
C SER A 58 4.68 -4.51 -7.54
N SER A 59 4.78 -5.82 -7.78
CA SER A 59 4.98 -6.78 -6.70
C SER A 59 6.34 -6.63 -6.02
N ALA A 60 7.31 -5.97 -6.67
CA ALA A 60 8.65 -5.77 -6.14
C ALA A 60 8.71 -4.70 -5.04
N GLY A 61 7.72 -3.82 -4.99
CA GLY A 61 7.65 -2.78 -3.97
C GLY A 61 6.82 -1.59 -4.41
N VAL A 62 6.81 -0.61 -3.52
CA VAL A 62 6.14 0.67 -3.67
C VAL A 62 7.12 1.70 -4.21
N GLU A 63 6.71 2.49 -5.20
CA GLU A 63 7.48 3.64 -5.66
C GLU A 63 7.29 4.84 -4.72
N ALA A 64 8.27 5.73 -4.66
CA ALA A 64 8.24 6.91 -3.80
C ALA A 64 7.03 7.81 -4.08
N ASP A 65 6.75 8.09 -5.36
CA ASP A 65 5.63 8.94 -5.77
C ASP A 65 4.27 8.35 -5.35
N TYR A 66 4.11 7.02 -5.41
CA TYR A 66 2.90 6.34 -4.95
C TYR A 66 2.76 6.40 -3.43
N LEU A 67 3.85 6.16 -2.70
CA LEU A 67 3.86 6.26 -1.25
C LEU A 67 3.54 7.69 -0.80
N GLU A 68 4.13 8.68 -1.45
CA GLU A 68 3.91 10.09 -1.15
C GLU A 68 2.45 10.50 -1.37
N LEU A 69 1.86 10.07 -2.48
CA LEU A 69 0.44 10.31 -2.75
C LEU A 69 -0.45 9.72 -1.67
N VAL A 70 -0.28 8.43 -1.34
CA VAL A 70 -1.11 7.75 -0.34
C VAL A 70 -0.86 8.33 1.06
N THR A 71 0.39 8.67 1.39
CA THR A 71 0.73 9.33 2.65
C THR A 71 0.01 10.66 2.79
N ARG A 72 0.01 11.50 1.75
CA ARG A 72 -0.70 12.79 1.79
C ARG A 72 -2.19 12.60 2.07
N ASP A 73 -2.83 11.70 1.34
CA ASP A 73 -4.27 11.43 1.46
C ASP A 73 -4.62 10.93 2.87
N VAL A 74 -3.94 9.87 3.32
CA VAL A 74 -4.20 9.25 4.62
C VAL A 74 -3.83 10.18 5.78
N ALA A 75 -2.74 10.96 5.66
CA ALA A 75 -2.37 11.93 6.69
C ALA A 75 -3.43 13.03 6.85
N LEU A 76 -3.95 13.56 5.75
CA LEU A 76 -5.03 14.55 5.79
C LEU A 76 -6.30 13.95 6.38
N MET A 77 -6.64 12.70 6.05
CA MET A 77 -7.77 12.00 6.66
C MET A 77 -7.59 11.79 8.17
N LEU A 78 -6.41 11.37 8.64
CA LEU A 78 -6.14 11.12 10.06
C LEU A 78 -6.14 12.40 10.91
N LEU A 79 -5.63 13.49 10.34
CA LEU A 79 -5.29 14.71 11.07
C LEU A 79 -6.31 15.86 10.91
N ASN A 80 -7.36 15.67 10.11
CA ASN A 80 -8.48 16.60 9.99
C ASN A 80 -9.76 15.93 10.45
N ARG A 81 -10.41 16.47 11.48
CA ARG A 81 -11.64 15.89 12.04
C ARG A 81 -12.47 16.93 12.79
N SER A 82 -13.79 16.71 12.81
CA SER A 82 -14.75 17.52 13.55
C SER A 82 -15.80 16.61 14.22
N PRO A 83 -16.51 17.10 15.25
CA PRO A 83 -17.48 16.32 16.02
C PRO A 83 -18.62 15.73 15.18
N GLU A 84 -19.03 16.41 14.11
CA GLU A 84 -20.18 16.04 13.28
C GLU A 84 -19.92 14.79 12.43
N GLY A 85 -18.67 14.47 12.14
CA GLY A 85 -18.26 13.42 11.20
C GLY A 85 -17.45 12.27 11.81
N LEU A 86 -17.40 12.14 13.15
CA LEU A 86 -16.47 11.22 13.82
C LEU A 86 -16.69 9.73 13.47
N ASP A 87 -17.95 9.32 13.26
CA ASP A 87 -18.26 7.92 12.92
C ASP A 87 -17.74 7.57 11.52
N TYR A 88 -18.01 8.44 10.54
CA TYR A 88 -17.51 8.30 9.17
C TYR A 88 -15.97 8.37 9.11
N TRP A 89 -15.38 9.30 9.86
CA TRP A 89 -13.93 9.45 9.98
C TRP A 89 -13.26 8.15 10.47
N MET A 90 -13.79 7.56 11.54
CA MET A 90 -13.25 6.32 12.09
C MET A 90 -13.38 5.15 11.11
N GLU A 91 -14.54 4.99 10.46
CA GLU A 91 -14.76 3.93 9.48
C GLU A 91 -13.77 4.04 8.31
N THR A 92 -13.62 5.23 7.74
CA THR A 92 -12.74 5.49 6.59
C THR A 92 -11.27 5.20 6.92
N ILE A 93 -10.80 5.56 8.12
CA ILE A 93 -9.43 5.22 8.57
C ILE A 93 -9.24 3.72 8.71
N LEU A 94 -10.25 3.01 9.22
CA LEU A 94 -10.12 1.57 9.40
C LEU A 94 -10.03 0.85 8.04
N ASP A 95 -10.65 1.37 6.98
CA ASP A 95 -10.62 0.78 5.64
C ASP A 95 -9.26 0.85 4.93
N VAL A 96 -8.42 1.81 5.30
CA VAL A 96 -7.02 1.86 4.86
C VAL A 96 -6.07 1.08 5.77
N ALA A 97 -6.54 0.59 6.93
CA ALA A 97 -5.71 -0.12 7.88
C ALA A 97 -5.30 -1.52 7.40
N ASP A 98 -4.11 -1.97 7.81
CA ASP A 98 -3.68 -3.36 7.64
C ASP A 98 -4.55 -4.27 8.52
N PRO A 99 -5.12 -5.36 7.99
CA PRO A 99 -5.99 -6.25 8.75
C PRO A 99 -5.37 -6.80 10.05
N ALA A 100 -4.05 -7.03 10.08
CA ALA A 100 -3.37 -7.53 11.27
C ALA A 100 -3.21 -6.46 12.36
N HIS A 101 -3.24 -5.17 11.98
CA HIS A 101 -3.09 -4.03 12.90
C HIS A 101 -4.41 -3.29 13.16
N ARG A 102 -5.48 -3.58 12.41
CA ARG A 102 -6.79 -2.92 12.47
C ARG A 102 -7.40 -2.92 13.88
N GLY A 103 -7.21 -4.00 14.65
CA GLY A 103 -7.72 -4.09 16.02
C GLY A 103 -7.10 -3.08 16.98
N LYS A 104 -5.76 -2.93 16.94
CA LYS A 104 -5.04 -1.94 17.76
C LYS A 104 -5.42 -0.52 17.33
N LEU A 105 -5.40 -0.25 16.02
CA LEU A 105 -5.77 1.06 15.49
C LEU A 105 -7.20 1.45 15.90
N LYS A 106 -8.15 0.50 15.82
CA LYS A 106 -9.53 0.73 16.28
C LYS A 106 -9.60 1.12 17.75
N ALA A 107 -8.83 0.48 18.63
CA ALA A 107 -8.82 0.84 20.04
C ALA A 107 -8.34 2.28 20.26
N ASP A 108 -7.28 2.70 19.56
CA ASP A 108 -6.76 4.06 19.63
C ASP A 108 -7.77 5.09 19.09
N LEU A 109 -8.44 4.79 17.97
CA LEU A 109 -9.46 5.66 17.38
C LEU A 109 -10.70 5.80 18.27
N VAL A 110 -11.16 4.71 18.90
CA VAL A 110 -12.31 4.75 19.83
C VAL A 110 -12.04 5.69 21.00
N LYS A 111 -10.82 5.71 21.52
CA LYS A 111 -10.41 6.66 22.56
C LYS A 111 -10.53 8.10 22.08
N ILE A 112 -9.99 8.40 20.89
CA ILE A 112 -10.08 9.74 20.28
C ILE A 112 -11.53 10.16 20.07
N VAL A 113 -12.37 9.26 19.56
CA VAL A 113 -13.79 9.52 19.34
C VAL A 113 -14.52 9.79 20.67
N ALA A 114 -14.22 9.01 21.72
CA ALA A 114 -14.82 9.21 23.04
C ALA A 114 -14.44 10.57 23.65
N GLU A 115 -13.20 11.02 23.45
CA GLU A 115 -12.72 12.33 23.91
C GLU A 115 -13.34 13.50 23.14
N GLN A 116 -13.63 13.32 21.85
CA GLN A 116 -14.19 14.38 21.00
C GLN A 116 -15.71 14.43 20.99
N ARG A 117 -16.41 13.32 21.28
CA ARG A 117 -17.87 13.29 21.33
C ARG A 117 -18.39 14.26 22.40
N GLY A 118 -19.31 15.13 22.00
CA GLY A 118 -19.92 16.12 22.88
C GLY A 118 -19.02 17.33 23.16
N SER A 119 -17.86 17.43 22.51
CA SER A 119 -17.05 18.65 22.47
C SER A 119 -17.29 19.41 21.17
N ASP A 120 -17.14 20.74 21.18
CA ASP A 120 -17.12 21.57 19.97
C ASP A 120 -15.70 21.67 19.37
N VAL A 121 -14.84 20.68 19.65
CA VAL A 121 -13.43 20.69 19.27
C VAL A 121 -13.25 20.11 17.88
N SER A 122 -12.72 20.91 16.96
CA SER A 122 -12.31 20.47 15.63
C SER A 122 -10.80 20.61 15.44
N GLN A 123 -10.23 19.81 14.55
CA GLN A 123 -8.81 19.84 14.23
C GLN A 123 -8.60 19.95 12.72
N ALA A 124 -7.63 20.78 12.33
CA ALA A 124 -7.18 20.87 10.96
C ALA A 124 -5.65 20.85 10.90
N PHE A 125 -5.10 20.08 9.97
CA PHE A 125 -3.67 19.95 9.78
C PHE A 125 -3.24 20.45 8.41
N VAL A 126 -2.24 21.34 8.44
CA VAL A 126 -1.64 21.90 7.23
C VAL A 126 -0.25 21.31 7.07
N ILE A 127 -0.09 20.44 6.07
CA ILE A 127 1.19 19.84 5.71
C ILE A 127 2.15 20.94 5.22
N THR A 128 3.35 20.99 5.82
CA THR A 128 4.44 21.87 5.39
C THR A 128 5.60 21.10 4.76
N GLN A 129 5.80 19.85 5.20
CA GLN A 129 6.85 18.98 4.68
C GLN A 129 6.42 17.52 4.76
N MET A 130 6.86 16.71 3.79
CA MET A 130 6.65 15.27 3.77
C MET A 130 7.92 14.58 3.27
N THR A 131 8.23 13.42 3.84
CA THR A 131 9.31 12.54 3.42
C THR A 131 8.81 11.10 3.41
N VAL A 132 9.26 10.31 2.44
CA VAL A 132 8.87 8.92 2.29
C VAL A 132 10.08 8.01 2.18
N ASP A 133 10.01 6.84 2.79
CA ASP A 133 10.99 5.76 2.69
C ASP A 133 10.28 4.49 2.20
N PRO A 134 10.28 4.25 0.88
CA PRO A 134 9.66 3.06 0.31
C PRO A 134 10.33 1.75 0.73
N LYS A 135 11.63 1.78 1.08
CA LYS A 135 12.36 0.58 1.52
C LYS A 135 11.98 0.21 2.94
N GLY A 136 11.88 1.20 3.83
CA GLY A 136 11.42 1.02 5.20
C GLY A 136 9.90 0.95 5.36
N LEU A 137 9.13 1.11 4.27
CA LEU A 137 7.67 1.22 4.28
C LEU A 137 7.19 2.21 5.35
N SER A 138 7.80 3.40 5.36
CA SER A 138 7.48 4.44 6.32
C SER A 138 7.42 5.80 5.65
N SER A 139 6.71 6.73 6.27
CA SER A 139 6.66 8.11 5.81
C SER A 139 6.48 9.05 6.98
N GLU A 140 7.00 10.27 6.86
CA GLU A 140 6.86 11.31 7.85
C GLU A 140 6.21 12.54 7.24
N VAL A 141 5.32 13.16 8.02
CA VAL A 141 4.61 14.38 7.64
C VAL A 141 4.77 15.38 8.77
N SER A 142 5.23 16.58 8.42
CA SER A 142 5.36 17.70 9.35
C SER A 142 4.45 18.83 8.90
N GLY A 143 3.93 19.58 9.85
CA GLY A 143 2.95 20.61 9.56
C GLY A 143 2.45 21.34 10.79
N LYS A 144 1.45 22.21 10.59
CA LYS A 144 0.77 22.91 11.68
C LYS A 144 -0.55 22.24 11.99
N LEU A 145 -0.72 21.77 13.22
CA LEU A 145 -1.98 21.27 13.75
C LEU A 145 -2.72 22.41 14.44
N LYS A 146 -3.85 22.80 13.88
CA LYS A 146 -4.73 23.82 14.44
C LYS A 146 -5.89 23.14 15.16
N THR A 147 -6.16 23.57 16.38
CA THR A 147 -7.31 23.13 17.16
C THR A 147 -8.29 24.29 17.29
N PHE A 148 -9.55 24.01 17.00
CA PHE A 148 -10.65 24.96 17.01
C PHE A 148 -11.65 24.58 18.10
N VAL A 149 -12.27 25.58 18.71
CA VAL A 149 -13.50 25.43 19.49
C VAL A 149 -14.53 26.36 18.88
N GLY A 150 -15.57 25.78 18.29
CA GLY A 150 -16.50 26.53 17.44
C GLY A 150 -15.75 27.25 16.31
N SER A 151 -15.80 28.58 16.29
CA SER A 151 -15.16 29.41 15.26
C SER A 151 -13.78 29.97 15.61
N GLN A 152 -13.25 29.67 16.81
CA GLN A 152 -11.99 30.24 17.29
C GLN A 152 -10.85 29.22 17.28
N VAL A 153 -9.66 29.64 16.85
CA VAL A 153 -8.43 28.85 16.97
C VAL A 153 -7.90 28.98 18.39
N ILE A 154 -7.84 27.87 19.12
CA ILE A 154 -7.34 27.83 20.51
C ILE A 154 -5.89 27.34 20.60
N ALA A 155 -5.39 26.61 19.60
CA ALA A 155 -4.01 26.14 19.54
C ALA A 155 -3.54 26.01 18.08
N SER A 156 -2.23 26.17 17.86
CA SER A 156 -1.61 26.02 16.55
C SER A 156 -0.16 25.58 16.71
N ASP A 157 0.06 24.27 16.75
CA ASP A 157 1.36 23.69 17.07
C ASP A 157 2.04 23.12 15.83
N GLU A 158 3.37 23.22 15.77
CA GLU A 158 4.16 22.46 14.81
C GLU A 158 4.26 21.01 15.28
N ARG A 159 3.80 20.07 14.45
CA ARG A 159 3.76 18.64 14.78
C ARG A 159 4.37 17.83 13.65
N ARG A 160 5.02 16.73 14.02
CA ARG A 160 5.53 15.72 13.09
C ARG A 160 4.88 14.38 13.40
N PHE A 161 4.48 13.66 12.37
CA PHE A 161 3.85 12.35 12.47
C PHE A 161 4.57 11.35 11.58
N ARG A 162 4.67 10.11 12.05
CA ARG A 162 5.13 8.96 11.28
C ARG A 162 3.97 8.05 10.97
N LEU A 163 3.87 7.64 9.71
CA LEU A 163 3.00 6.58 9.23
C LEU A 163 3.89 5.37 8.90
N THR A 164 3.49 4.22 9.40
CA THR A 164 4.11 2.93 9.10
C THR A 164 3.18 2.14 8.21
N TRP A 165 3.71 1.53 7.17
CA TRP A 165 2.94 0.86 6.12
C TRP A 165 3.28 -0.62 6.05
N THR A 166 2.33 -1.40 5.56
CA THR A 166 2.55 -2.75 5.05
C THR A 166 2.22 -2.80 3.58
N TYR A 167 3.00 -3.57 2.81
CA TYR A 167 2.74 -3.80 1.40
C TYR A 167 2.62 -5.30 1.11
N ARG A 168 1.42 -5.77 0.74
CA ARG A 168 1.14 -7.18 0.47
C ARG A 168 0.22 -7.31 -0.72
N GLY A 169 0.58 -8.15 -1.70
CA GLY A 169 -0.28 -8.43 -2.85
C GLY A 169 -0.74 -7.19 -3.61
N LEU A 170 0.16 -6.22 -3.81
CA LEU A 170 -0.10 -4.90 -4.43
C LEU A 170 -0.95 -3.92 -3.60
N ARG A 171 -1.36 -4.30 -2.39
CA ARG A 171 -2.07 -3.39 -1.47
C ARG A 171 -1.10 -2.77 -0.48
N LEU A 172 -1.09 -1.44 -0.45
CA LEU A 172 -0.50 -0.64 0.62
C LEU A 172 -1.56 -0.42 1.71
N ALA A 173 -1.20 -0.64 2.98
CA ALA A 173 -2.12 -0.47 4.09
C ALA A 173 -1.42 0.14 5.31
N LEU A 174 -2.16 0.91 6.11
CA LEU A 174 -1.65 1.59 7.30
C LEU A 174 -1.48 0.59 8.45
N ALA A 175 -0.23 0.41 8.89
CA ALA A 175 0.12 -0.47 10.00
C ALA A 175 0.17 0.28 11.34
N GLY A 176 0.52 1.57 11.29
CA GLY A 176 0.67 2.39 12.50
C GLY A 176 0.77 3.87 12.19
N PHE A 177 0.40 4.66 13.19
CA PHE A 177 0.42 6.11 13.16
C PHE A 177 0.88 6.62 14.52
N ALA A 178 1.89 7.49 14.54
CA ALA A 178 2.43 8.05 15.79
C ALA A 178 2.90 9.49 15.60
N GLN A 179 2.70 10.32 16.61
CA GLN A 179 3.38 11.61 16.69
C GLN A 179 4.85 11.39 17.06
N ILE A 180 5.76 12.05 16.35
CA ILE A 180 7.17 12.12 16.70
C ILE A 180 7.40 13.42 17.46
N SER A 181 8.07 13.35 18.61
CA SER A 181 8.47 14.53 19.38
C SER A 181 9.32 15.47 18.52
N THR A 182 9.01 16.75 18.54
CA THR A 182 9.83 17.78 17.90
C THR A 182 10.87 18.29 18.90
N ASP A 183 12.00 18.84 18.44
CA ASP A 183 13.05 19.41 19.31
C ASP A 183 12.51 20.51 20.27
N LYS A 184 11.37 21.14 19.94
CA LYS A 184 10.70 22.11 20.83
C LYS A 184 10.06 21.41 22.04
N ASP A 185 9.47 20.24 21.86
CA ASP A 185 8.84 19.46 22.94
C ASP A 185 9.85 19.00 24.00
N GLN A 186 11.14 18.84 23.63
CA GLN A 186 12.21 18.45 24.55
C GLN A 186 12.75 19.62 25.38
N LYS A 187 12.57 20.87 24.95
CA LYS A 187 13.06 22.07 25.67
C LYS A 187 12.09 22.58 26.73
N GLU A 188 10.80 22.27 26.63
CA GLU A 188 9.79 22.64 27.63
C GLU A 188 9.63 21.60 28.75
N ALA A 189 10.22 20.41 28.58
CA ALA A 189 10.21 19.31 29.56
C ALA A 189 11.52 19.17 30.35
N GLY A 190 12.45 20.12 30.20
CA GLY A 190 13.78 20.14 30.85
C GLY A 190 13.93 21.26 31.86
#